data_AF-A0A1Y4H9E2-F1
#
_entry.id   AF-A0A1Y4H9E2-F1
#
_cell.length_a   1.000
_cell.length_b   1.000
_cell.length_c   1.000
_cell.angle_alpha   90.00
_cell.angle_beta   90.00
_cell.angle_gamma   90.00
#
_symmetry.space_group_name_H-M   'P 1'
#
loop_
_entity.id
_entity.type
_entity.pdbx_description
1 polymer ?
#
loop_
_entity_poly.entity_id
_entity_poly.type
_entity_poly.pdbx_seq_one_letter_code
_entity_poly.pdbx_strand_id
1 'polypeptide(L)'
;MGRRGAVRVGRKRAHRAGQSAGGGVAGDRAARHAADAAAGPAGGGRGGRAPRRRRTVSGWSLPRSLEVGGEPRAIHADYRDALEILQRLDDPDEDERERVYICLALFYDRFEEIPPAFWRQALERMLWFLGGGQEQKGPAGPRLVDWQQDEALIVADINRVAGCEVRALPFCHWWTFLAWYGAIGQGQLAAVVSIRDRLRRGKKLDDWQREYYRMHRAQVELKKRYTAEELAEQQRLKRLLGE
;
A
#
# COMPACT_ATOMS: atom_id res chain seq x y z
N MET A 1 -18.46 -29.71 -52.11
CA MET A 1 -19.28 -29.43 -50.91
C MET A 1 -18.66 -30.21 -49.74
N GLY A 2 -18.17 -29.56 -48.68
CA GLY A 2 -17.58 -30.28 -47.53
C GLY A 2 -16.58 -29.43 -46.75
N ARG A 3 -17.00 -28.87 -45.61
CA ARG A 3 -16.34 -27.76 -44.91
C ARG A 3 -15.13 -28.18 -44.06
N ARG A 4 -14.21 -27.21 -43.94
CA ARG A 4 -13.06 -27.11 -43.02
C ARG A 4 -13.47 -27.33 -41.55
N GLY A 5 -12.72 -28.17 -40.83
CA GLY A 5 -12.73 -28.24 -39.37
C GLY A 5 -11.49 -27.56 -38.79
N ALA A 6 -11.61 -26.29 -38.39
CA ALA A 6 -10.56 -25.58 -37.68
C ALA A 6 -10.66 -25.87 -36.17
N VAL A 7 -9.61 -26.47 -35.62
CA VAL A 7 -9.46 -26.71 -34.17
C VAL A 7 -9.27 -25.35 -33.47
N ARG A 8 -10.29 -24.94 -32.73
CA ARG A 8 -10.29 -23.70 -31.95
C ARG A 8 -9.53 -23.94 -30.65
N VAL A 9 -8.24 -23.59 -30.62
CA VAL A 9 -7.44 -23.56 -29.38
C VAL A 9 -8.00 -22.45 -28.50
N GLY A 10 -8.75 -22.84 -27.46
CA GLY A 10 -9.28 -21.93 -26.46
C GLY A 10 -8.15 -21.32 -25.64
N ARG A 11 -7.73 -20.09 -25.99
CA ARG A 11 -6.94 -19.24 -25.09
C ARG A 11 -7.79 -18.93 -23.86
N LYS A 12 -7.58 -19.68 -22.76
CA LYS A 12 -8.03 -19.26 -21.43
C LYS A 12 -7.35 -17.92 -21.12
N ARG A 13 -8.13 -16.84 -21.11
CA ARG A 13 -7.70 -15.53 -20.61
C ARG A 13 -7.31 -15.71 -19.14
N ALA A 14 -6.02 -15.58 -18.85
CA ALA A 14 -5.56 -15.36 -17.48
C ALA A 14 -6.12 -14.01 -17.03
N HIS A 15 -7.12 -14.04 -16.14
CA HIS A 15 -7.57 -12.84 -15.42
C HIS A 15 -6.46 -12.44 -14.45
N ARG A 16 -5.53 -11.60 -14.90
CA ARG A 16 -4.61 -10.88 -14.02
C ARG A 16 -5.43 -9.77 -13.35
N ALA A 17 -6.01 -10.08 -12.20
CA ALA A 17 -6.59 -9.07 -11.33
C ALA A 17 -5.42 -8.22 -10.81
N GLY A 18 -5.23 -7.02 -11.37
CA GLY A 18 -4.32 -6.03 -10.83
C GLY A 18 -4.83 -5.64 -9.44
N GLN A 19 -4.25 -6.22 -8.40
CA GLN A 19 -4.43 -5.75 -7.04
C GLN A 19 -3.50 -4.55 -6.87
N SER A 20 -4.09 -3.40 -6.56
CA SER A 20 -3.37 -2.24 -6.06
C SER A 20 -2.63 -2.66 -4.79
N ALA A 21 -1.31 -2.55 -4.78
CA ALA A 21 -0.48 -2.76 -3.58
C ALA A 21 -0.66 -1.64 -2.53
N GLY A 22 -1.43 -0.60 -2.85
CA GLY A 22 -1.80 0.43 -1.88
C GLY A 22 -2.87 -0.11 -0.93
N GLY A 23 -2.49 -0.31 0.34
CA GLY A 23 -3.39 -0.61 1.44
C GLY A 23 -4.62 0.29 1.37
N GLY A 24 -5.72 -0.28 0.86
CA GLY A 24 -6.96 0.44 0.69
C GLY A 24 -7.52 0.80 2.06
N VAL A 25 -7.98 2.05 2.16
CA VAL A 25 -8.78 2.69 3.22
C VAL A 25 -8.05 3.81 3.97
N ALA A 26 -6.78 3.68 4.36
CA ALA A 26 -6.10 4.71 5.17
C ALA A 26 -5.73 5.98 4.38
N GLY A 27 -5.11 5.83 3.20
CA GLY A 27 -4.62 6.97 2.41
C GLY A 27 -5.72 7.90 1.86
N ASP A 28 -6.94 7.40 1.66
CA ASP A 28 -8.04 8.17 1.06
C ASP A 28 -8.85 8.98 2.09
N ARG A 29 -8.79 8.61 3.38
CA ARG A 29 -9.31 9.43 4.49
C ARG A 29 -8.31 10.52 4.89
N ALA A 30 -7.04 10.15 5.03
CA ALA A 30 -5.93 11.07 5.33
C ALA A 30 -5.82 12.23 4.32
N ALA A 31 -6.02 11.94 3.03
CA ALA A 31 -5.99 12.96 1.98
C ALA A 31 -7.18 13.94 2.02
N ARG A 32 -8.34 13.53 2.53
CA ARG A 32 -9.56 14.35 2.53
C ARG A 32 -9.64 15.32 3.70
N HIS A 33 -9.18 14.93 4.89
CA HIS A 33 -9.24 15.77 6.09
C HIS A 33 -8.02 16.70 6.25
N ALA A 34 -6.85 16.33 5.73
CA ALA A 34 -5.67 17.22 5.69
C ALA A 34 -5.88 18.47 4.81
N ALA A 35 -6.81 18.42 3.85
CA ALA A 35 -7.15 19.54 2.97
C ALA A 35 -7.83 20.70 3.72
N ASP A 36 -8.61 20.43 4.76
CA ASP A 36 -9.31 21.46 5.54
C ASP A 36 -8.45 22.01 6.70
N ALA A 37 -7.45 21.26 7.14
CA ALA A 37 -6.53 21.65 8.21
C ALA A 37 -5.43 22.64 7.78
N ALA A 38 -5.03 22.60 6.50
CA ALA A 38 -3.90 23.37 5.97
C ALA A 38 -4.30 24.74 5.39
N ALA A 39 -5.58 25.11 5.48
CA ALA A 39 -6.11 26.39 4.98
C ALA A 39 -5.82 27.54 5.97
N GLY A 40 -4.56 27.94 6.09
CA GLY A 40 -4.18 29.28 6.57
C GLY A 40 -4.27 30.31 5.44
N PRO A 41 -4.43 31.62 5.72
CA PRO A 41 -4.77 32.60 4.70
C PRO A 41 -3.66 32.76 3.68
N ALA A 42 -4.04 32.74 2.39
CA ALA A 42 -3.15 32.81 1.25
C ALA A 42 -2.47 34.18 1.15
N GLY A 43 -1.16 34.24 1.41
CA GLY A 43 -0.29 35.36 1.09
C GLY A 43 0.30 35.19 -0.31
N GLY A 44 0.02 36.14 -1.20
CA GLY A 44 0.44 36.11 -2.60
C GLY A 44 1.93 36.39 -2.80
N GLY A 45 2.57 35.62 -3.68
CA GLY A 45 3.91 35.87 -4.18
C GLY A 45 4.06 35.33 -5.59
N ARG A 46 4.05 36.23 -6.59
CA ARG A 46 4.29 35.92 -8.00
C ARG A 46 5.80 35.78 -8.23
N GLY A 47 6.23 34.61 -8.70
CA GLY A 47 7.57 34.38 -9.23
C GLY A 47 7.48 33.45 -10.43
N GLY A 48 7.48 34.02 -11.64
CA GLY A 48 7.43 33.26 -12.88
C GLY A 48 8.73 32.49 -13.09
N ARG A 49 8.65 31.16 -13.10
CA ARG A 49 9.74 30.28 -13.55
C ARG A 49 9.24 29.50 -14.77
N ALA A 50 10.02 29.53 -15.84
CA ALA A 50 9.74 28.80 -17.08
C ALA A 50 9.40 27.32 -16.81
N PRO A 51 8.52 26.69 -17.60
CA PRO A 51 8.10 25.32 -17.34
C PRO A 51 9.29 24.37 -17.51
N ARG A 52 9.86 23.94 -16.38
CA ARG A 52 10.79 22.80 -16.35
C ARG A 52 10.03 21.62 -16.94
N ARG A 53 10.58 21.03 -18.01
CA ARG A 53 10.02 19.81 -18.64
C ARG A 53 9.69 18.82 -17.52
N ARG A 54 8.41 18.51 -17.31
CA ARG A 54 7.96 17.48 -16.36
C ARG A 54 8.76 16.22 -16.67
N ARG A 55 9.72 15.88 -15.81
CA ARG A 55 10.52 14.66 -15.96
C ARG A 55 9.60 13.50 -15.60
N THR A 56 8.92 12.95 -16.59
CA THR A 56 8.11 11.76 -16.41
C THR A 56 9.04 10.63 -15.98
N VAL A 57 8.75 10.05 -14.81
CA VAL A 57 9.50 8.90 -14.31
C VAL A 57 9.18 7.73 -15.24
N SER A 58 10.18 7.22 -15.96
CA SER A 58 9.97 6.10 -16.88
C SER A 58 9.75 4.82 -16.07
N GLY A 59 9.01 3.85 -16.63
CA GLY A 59 8.78 2.55 -15.98
C GLY A 59 10.06 1.71 -15.77
N TRP A 60 11.20 2.18 -16.28
CA TRP A 60 12.53 1.57 -16.11
C TRP A 60 13.39 2.28 -15.07
N SER A 61 12.91 3.38 -14.48
CA SER A 61 13.66 4.17 -13.52
C SER A 61 13.23 3.89 -12.08
N LEU A 62 14.17 4.05 -11.16
CA LEU A 62 13.99 3.91 -9.71
C LEU A 62 14.28 5.27 -9.06
N PRO A 63 13.28 6.16 -8.94
CA PRO A 63 13.52 7.53 -8.51
C PRO A 63 13.97 7.58 -7.05
N ARG A 64 15.06 8.29 -6.77
CA ARG A 64 15.53 8.62 -5.41
C ARG A 64 15.25 10.07 -5.01
N SER A 65 14.48 10.78 -5.83
CA SER A 65 14.05 12.14 -5.57
C SER A 65 12.74 12.42 -6.30
N LEU A 66 11.86 13.20 -5.69
CA LEU A 66 10.61 13.66 -6.28
C LEU A 66 10.58 15.19 -6.36
N GLU A 67 9.94 15.70 -7.40
CA GLU A 67 9.73 17.15 -7.53
C GLU A 67 8.59 17.61 -6.62
N VAL A 68 8.89 18.58 -5.75
CA VAL A 68 7.97 19.28 -4.83
C VAL A 68 8.36 20.77 -4.84
N GLY A 69 7.39 21.66 -5.03
CA GLY A 69 7.66 23.11 -5.14
C GLY A 69 8.56 23.50 -6.32
N GLY A 70 8.66 22.66 -7.35
CA GLY A 70 9.56 22.89 -8.49
C GLY A 70 11.04 22.56 -8.21
N GLU A 71 11.33 21.95 -7.06
CA GLU A 71 12.66 21.51 -6.65
C GLU A 71 12.72 19.99 -6.44
N PRO A 72 13.85 19.34 -6.78
CA PRO A 72 14.05 17.94 -6.47
C PRO A 72 14.27 17.77 -4.97
N ARG A 73 13.44 16.97 -4.32
CA ARG A 73 13.57 16.56 -2.91
C ARG A 73 13.98 15.10 -2.86
N ALA A 74 15.09 14.80 -2.19
CA ALA A 74 15.55 13.43 -2.02
C ALA A 74 14.55 12.63 -1.15
N ILE A 75 14.46 11.33 -1.39
CA ILE A 75 13.51 10.46 -0.68
C ILE A 75 14.19 9.20 -0.15
N HIS A 76 13.67 8.72 0.97
CA HIS A 76 13.96 7.41 1.54
C HIS A 76 13.21 6.34 0.75
N ALA A 77 13.90 5.78 -0.25
CA ALA A 77 13.30 4.94 -1.28
C ALA A 77 13.40 3.42 -0.98
N ASP A 78 13.95 3.04 0.18
CA ASP A 78 14.07 1.63 0.54
C ASP A 78 12.70 1.03 0.90
N TYR A 79 12.53 -0.28 0.66
CA TYR A 79 11.28 -0.95 1.01
C TYR A 79 11.00 -0.92 2.50
N ARG A 80 12.04 -0.88 3.35
CA ARG A 80 11.89 -0.79 4.81
C ARG A 80 11.23 0.53 5.21
N ASP A 81 11.71 1.64 4.65
CA ASP A 81 11.13 2.97 4.87
C ASP A 81 9.66 2.99 4.41
N ALA A 82 9.39 2.42 3.23
CA ALA A 82 8.04 2.35 2.69
C ALA A 82 7.08 1.51 3.57
N LEU A 83 7.54 0.36 4.09
CA LEU A 83 6.75 -0.48 4.98
C LEU A 83 6.48 0.20 6.33
N GLU A 84 7.46 0.91 6.88
CA GLU A 84 7.29 1.70 8.12
C GLU A 84 6.24 2.80 7.93
N ILE A 85 6.33 3.55 6.83
CA ILE A 85 5.36 4.60 6.50
C ILE A 85 3.95 3.99 6.33
N LEU A 86 3.81 2.88 5.61
CA LEU A 86 2.52 2.20 5.45
C LEU A 86 1.95 1.73 6.79
N GLN A 87 2.79 1.14 7.65
CA GLN A 87 2.38 0.71 8.98
C GLN A 87 1.83 1.88 9.79
N ARG A 88 2.53 3.02 9.75
CA ARG A 88 2.16 4.22 10.51
C ARG A 88 0.89 4.87 9.98
N LEU A 89 0.72 4.93 8.65
CA LEU A 89 -0.52 5.40 8.02
C LEU A 89 -1.75 4.58 8.44
N ASP A 90 -1.56 3.30 8.77
CA ASP A 90 -2.60 2.39 9.23
C ASP A 90 -2.74 2.33 10.78
N ASP A 91 -2.01 3.17 11.53
CA ASP A 91 -2.09 3.23 12.99
C ASP A 91 -3.25 4.14 13.43
N PRO A 92 -4.30 3.59 14.08
CA PRO A 92 -5.45 4.37 14.50
C PRO A 92 -5.22 5.21 15.76
N ASP A 93 -4.13 4.97 16.53
CA ASP A 93 -3.87 5.66 17.80
C ASP A 93 -3.18 7.02 17.64
N GLU A 94 -2.66 7.32 16.44
CA GLU A 94 -2.02 8.62 16.16
C GLU A 94 -3.03 9.65 15.63
N ASP A 95 -2.89 10.90 16.11
CA ASP A 95 -3.58 12.04 15.51
C ASP A 95 -3.24 12.13 14.02
N GLU A 96 -4.25 12.41 13.20
CA GLU A 96 -4.12 12.37 11.75
C GLU A 96 -3.09 13.37 11.22
N ARG A 97 -3.02 14.57 11.82
CA ARG A 97 -2.08 15.60 11.40
C ARG A 97 -0.65 15.24 11.77
N GLU A 98 -0.45 14.75 13.00
CA GLU A 98 0.84 14.28 13.48
C GLU A 98 1.34 13.09 12.66
N ARG A 99 0.48 12.10 12.42
CA ARG A 99 0.78 10.93 11.57
C ARG A 99 1.25 11.33 10.18
N VAL A 100 0.54 12.25 9.52
CA VAL A 100 0.93 12.73 8.17
C VAL A 100 2.27 13.47 8.21
N TYR A 101 2.49 14.33 9.21
CA TYR A 101 3.76 15.05 9.36
C TYR A 101 4.92 14.07 9.52
N ILE A 102 4.78 13.08 10.40
CA ILE A 102 5.83 12.09 10.64
C ILE A 102 6.07 11.23 9.40
N CYS A 103 5.03 10.82 8.67
CA CYS A 103 5.19 10.10 7.42
C CYS A 103 5.98 10.91 6.38
N LEU A 104 5.71 12.22 6.27
CA LEU A 104 6.48 13.09 5.39
C LEU A 104 7.95 13.22 5.83
N ALA A 105 8.20 13.32 7.13
CA ALA A 105 9.54 13.38 7.71
C ALA A 105 10.33 12.07 7.52
N LEU A 106 9.66 10.91 7.60
CA LEU A 106 10.25 9.61 7.30
C LEU A 106 10.53 9.41 5.80
N PHE A 107 9.72 10.04 4.94
CA PHE A 107 9.81 9.84 3.49
C PHE A 107 10.80 10.77 2.79
N TYR A 108 10.79 12.06 3.13
CA TYR A 108 11.65 13.07 2.50
C TYR A 108 12.91 13.29 3.33
N ASP A 109 14.07 13.23 2.67
CA ASP A 109 15.30 13.71 3.27
C ASP A 109 15.17 15.23 3.51
N ARG A 110 15.51 15.66 4.74
CA ARG A 110 15.41 17.06 5.20
C ARG A 110 14.04 17.68 4.93
N PHE A 111 12.98 16.98 5.36
CA PHE A 111 11.59 17.42 5.21
C PHE A 111 11.32 18.83 5.75
N GLU A 112 11.99 19.23 6.83
CA GLU A 112 11.93 20.55 7.44
C GLU A 112 12.31 21.70 6.48
N GLU A 113 13.05 21.41 5.41
CA GLU A 113 13.37 22.36 4.35
C GLU A 113 12.24 22.53 3.31
N ILE A 114 11.15 21.75 3.39
CA ILE A 114 9.98 21.86 2.51
C ILE A 114 8.98 22.85 3.13
N PRO A 115 8.73 24.01 2.49
CA PRO A 115 7.79 24.99 3.01
C PRO A 115 6.38 24.41 3.19
N PRO A 116 5.63 24.80 4.25
CA PRO A 116 4.27 24.31 4.52
C PRO A 116 3.30 24.44 3.33
N ALA A 117 3.47 25.47 2.50
CA ALA A 117 2.68 25.68 1.29
C ALA A 117 2.77 24.51 0.27
N PHE A 118 3.81 23.68 0.35
CA PHE A 118 4.03 22.53 -0.53
C PHE A 118 3.77 21.17 0.15
N TRP A 119 3.38 21.12 1.42
CA TRP A 119 3.17 19.85 2.13
C TRP A 119 2.07 18.98 1.50
N ARG A 120 0.99 19.58 1.00
CA ARG A 120 -0.05 18.84 0.26
C ARG A 120 0.53 18.15 -0.97
N GLN A 121 1.35 18.87 -1.75
CA GLN A 121 2.02 18.30 -2.91
C GLN A 121 3.01 17.20 -2.49
N ALA A 122 3.75 17.40 -1.40
CA ALA A 122 4.66 16.40 -0.86
C ALA A 122 3.91 15.10 -0.50
N LEU A 123 2.76 15.21 0.17
CA LEU A 123 1.91 14.07 0.51
C LEU A 123 1.40 13.33 -0.72
N GLU A 124 0.87 14.05 -1.72
CA GLU A 124 0.42 13.46 -2.98
C GLU A 124 1.55 12.70 -3.68
N ARG A 125 2.77 13.25 -3.67
CA ARG A 125 3.95 12.65 -4.29
C ARG A 125 4.46 11.43 -3.52
N MET A 126 4.43 11.46 -2.21
CA MET A 126 4.70 10.29 -1.35
C MET A 126 3.71 9.16 -1.63
N LEU A 127 2.41 9.44 -1.60
CA LEU A 127 1.37 8.43 -1.87
C LEU A 127 1.47 7.85 -3.28
N TRP A 128 1.79 8.68 -4.28
CA TRP A 128 2.08 8.22 -5.65
C TRP A 128 3.29 7.28 -5.71
N PHE A 129 4.37 7.60 -4.99
CA PHE A 129 5.55 6.74 -4.92
C PHE A 129 5.27 5.41 -4.22
N LEU A 130 4.58 5.45 -3.08
CA LEU A 130 4.15 4.25 -2.34
C LEU A 130 3.24 3.36 -3.20
N GLY A 131 2.43 3.96 -4.08
CA GLY A 131 1.61 3.27 -5.09
C GLY A 131 2.36 2.72 -6.30
N GLY A 132 3.71 2.70 -6.30
CA GLY A 132 4.50 2.18 -7.42
C GLY A 132 4.51 3.08 -8.65
N GLY A 133 4.29 4.38 -8.45
CA GLY A 133 4.28 5.38 -9.52
C GLY A 133 3.05 5.32 -10.44
N GLN A 134 2.03 4.56 -10.06
CA GLN A 134 0.78 4.46 -10.81
C GLN A 134 -0.23 5.51 -10.34
N GLU A 135 -0.93 6.13 -11.28
CA GLU A 135 -2.12 6.92 -10.94
C GLU A 135 -3.21 5.97 -10.46
N GLN A 136 -3.73 6.23 -9.25
CA GLN A 136 -4.86 5.47 -8.73
C GLN A 136 -6.11 5.82 -9.54
N LYS A 137 -6.66 4.84 -10.26
CA LYS A 137 -7.90 4.99 -11.02
C LYS A 137 -9.04 4.30 -10.26
N GLY A 138 -9.92 5.11 -9.67
CA GLY A 138 -11.09 4.64 -8.95
C GLY A 138 -10.83 4.39 -7.45
N PRO A 139 -11.88 4.01 -6.71
CA PRO A 139 -11.77 3.78 -5.27
C PRO A 139 -10.83 2.63 -4.95
N ALA A 140 -10.11 2.74 -3.83
CA ALA A 140 -9.23 1.68 -3.37
C ALA A 140 -9.99 0.36 -3.22
N GLY A 141 -9.37 -0.73 -3.71
CA GLY A 141 -9.91 -2.06 -3.59
C GLY A 141 -10.00 -2.52 -2.12
N PRO A 142 -10.71 -3.64 -1.87
CA PRO A 142 -10.75 -4.26 -0.54
C PRO A 142 -9.33 -4.63 -0.07
N ARG A 143 -9.04 -4.36 1.20
CA ARG A 143 -7.81 -4.82 1.85
C ARG A 143 -7.85 -6.34 2.01
N LEU A 144 -7.00 -7.05 1.27
CA LEU A 144 -6.86 -8.50 1.33
C LEU A 144 -5.50 -8.95 1.89
N VAL A 145 -4.56 -8.00 2.00
CA VAL A 145 -3.22 -8.20 2.54
C VAL A 145 -3.00 -7.15 3.62
N ASP A 146 -2.42 -7.57 4.74
CA ASP A 146 -1.92 -6.71 5.80
C ASP A 146 -0.41 -6.92 5.90
N TRP A 147 0.36 -5.86 5.61
CA TRP A 147 1.82 -5.92 5.51
C TRP A 147 2.51 -6.41 6.80
N GLN A 148 1.87 -6.24 7.96
CA GLN A 148 2.40 -6.64 9.25
C GLN A 148 1.94 -8.05 9.63
N GLN A 149 0.64 -8.34 9.52
CA GLN A 149 0.11 -9.67 9.82
C GLN A 149 0.64 -10.74 8.85
N ASP A 150 0.82 -10.39 7.58
CA ASP A 150 1.25 -11.30 6.53
C ASP A 150 2.77 -11.26 6.30
N GLU A 151 3.54 -10.51 7.10
CA GLU A 151 4.97 -10.25 6.92
C GLU A 151 5.75 -11.54 6.60
N ALA A 152 5.61 -12.58 7.43
CA ALA A 152 6.33 -13.84 7.24
C ALA A 152 6.01 -14.53 5.90
N LEU A 153 4.75 -14.45 5.45
CA LEU A 153 4.34 -15.00 4.16
C LEU A 153 4.89 -14.17 3.00
N ILE A 154 4.81 -12.84 3.13
CA ILE A 154 5.30 -11.89 2.13
C ILE A 154 6.80 -12.07 1.95
N VAL A 155 7.59 -12.10 3.03
CA VAL A 155 9.04 -12.29 2.97
C VAL A 155 9.39 -13.64 2.34
N ALA A 156 8.73 -14.72 2.75
CA ALA A 156 9.01 -16.05 2.18
C ALA A 156 8.75 -16.10 0.66
N ASP A 157 7.61 -15.56 0.21
CA ASP A 157 7.26 -15.58 -1.22
C ASP A 157 8.09 -14.57 -2.04
N ILE A 158 8.44 -13.42 -1.48
CA ILE A 158 9.36 -12.46 -2.12
C ILE A 158 10.75 -13.07 -2.26
N ASN A 159 11.31 -13.69 -1.21
CA ASN A 159 12.62 -14.33 -1.27
C ASN A 159 12.67 -15.42 -2.34
N ARG A 160 11.58 -16.20 -2.48
CA ARG A 160 11.45 -17.21 -3.53
C ARG A 160 11.46 -16.60 -4.93
N VAL A 161 10.81 -15.45 -5.13
CA VAL A 161 10.77 -14.76 -6.44
C VAL A 161 12.10 -14.04 -6.72
N ALA A 162 12.69 -13.41 -5.72
CA ALA A 162 13.95 -12.67 -5.82
C ALA A 162 15.17 -13.60 -5.93
N GLY A 163 15.05 -14.85 -5.47
CA GLY A 163 16.15 -15.83 -5.45
C GLY A 163 17.21 -15.56 -4.37
N CYS A 164 16.92 -14.70 -3.39
CA CYS A 164 17.81 -14.35 -2.29
C CYS A 164 17.04 -13.91 -1.03
N GLU A 165 17.73 -13.80 0.11
CA GLU A 165 17.17 -13.20 1.33
C GLU A 165 17.16 -11.67 1.19
N VAL A 166 16.00 -11.09 0.87
CA VAL A 166 15.90 -9.65 0.57
C VAL A 166 16.21 -8.78 1.78
N ARG A 167 16.00 -9.29 3.01
CA ARG A 167 16.33 -8.56 4.25
C ARG A 167 17.83 -8.42 4.48
N ALA A 168 18.64 -9.24 3.81
CA ALA A 168 20.10 -9.15 3.87
C ALA A 168 20.68 -8.13 2.87
N LEU A 169 19.84 -7.58 1.96
CA LEU A 169 20.30 -6.57 1.01
C LEU A 169 20.58 -5.24 1.74
N PRO A 170 21.71 -4.57 1.46
CA PRO A 170 21.99 -3.27 2.08
C PRO A 170 20.97 -2.21 1.66
N PHE A 171 20.44 -2.33 0.44
CA PHE A 171 19.39 -1.47 -0.10
C PHE A 171 18.52 -2.24 -1.10
N CYS A 172 17.21 -2.07 -1.00
CA CYS A 172 16.26 -2.55 -2.00
C CYS A 172 15.18 -1.50 -2.24
N HIS A 173 15.17 -0.94 -3.45
CA HIS A 173 14.22 0.11 -3.81
C HIS A 173 12.78 -0.40 -3.74
N TRP A 174 11.87 0.39 -3.18
CA TRP A 174 10.46 0.04 -2.98
C TRP A 174 9.79 -0.52 -4.24
N TRP A 175 9.99 0.11 -5.41
CA TRP A 175 9.42 -0.38 -6.67
C TRP A 175 9.98 -1.73 -7.14
N THR A 176 11.23 -2.07 -6.79
CA THR A 176 11.79 -3.41 -7.05
C THR A 176 11.12 -4.44 -6.15
N PHE A 177 10.95 -4.12 -4.87
CA PHE A 177 10.20 -4.95 -3.92
C PHE A 177 8.76 -5.19 -4.40
N LEU A 178 8.06 -4.14 -4.84
CA LEU A 178 6.72 -4.25 -5.44
C LEU A 178 6.69 -5.11 -6.71
N ALA A 179 7.74 -5.07 -7.53
CA ALA A 179 7.83 -5.90 -8.73
C ALA A 179 7.93 -7.40 -8.37
N TRP A 180 8.74 -7.75 -7.37
CA TRP A 180 8.82 -9.13 -6.86
C TRP A 180 7.51 -9.56 -6.22
N TYR A 181 6.90 -8.70 -5.39
CA TYR A 181 5.59 -8.94 -4.80
C TYR A 181 4.52 -9.19 -5.88
N GLY A 182 4.47 -8.37 -6.94
CA GLY A 182 3.53 -8.53 -8.05
C GLY A 182 3.80 -9.75 -8.96
N ALA A 183 4.94 -10.41 -8.78
CA ALA A 183 5.31 -11.65 -9.47
C ALA A 183 5.03 -12.91 -8.62
N ILE A 184 4.54 -12.76 -7.39
CA ILE A 184 4.06 -13.89 -6.57
C ILE A 184 2.86 -14.53 -7.29
N GLY A 185 3.08 -15.70 -7.88
CA GLY A 185 2.05 -16.45 -8.61
C GLY A 185 1.32 -17.48 -7.75
N GLN A 186 2.06 -18.36 -7.09
CA GLN A 186 1.56 -19.41 -6.20
C GLN A 186 2.36 -19.39 -4.90
N GLY A 187 1.73 -19.72 -3.78
CA GLY A 187 2.36 -19.65 -2.47
C GLY A 187 1.34 -19.59 -1.34
N GLN A 188 1.84 -19.59 -0.11
CA GLN A 188 1.01 -19.51 1.09
C GLN A 188 0.26 -18.16 1.16
N LEU A 189 0.91 -17.06 0.75
CA LEU A 189 0.24 -15.75 0.68
C LEU A 189 -0.93 -15.78 -0.30
N ALA A 190 -0.72 -16.36 -1.50
CA ALA A 190 -1.77 -16.47 -2.51
C ALA A 190 -2.97 -17.31 -2.03
N ALA A 191 -2.72 -18.38 -1.26
CA ALA A 191 -3.77 -19.20 -0.65
C ALA A 191 -4.58 -18.39 0.37
N VAL A 192 -3.91 -17.70 1.30
CA VAL A 192 -4.55 -16.84 2.31
C VAL A 192 -5.40 -15.75 1.64
N VAL A 193 -4.85 -15.02 0.68
CA VAL A 193 -5.56 -13.96 -0.06
C VAL A 193 -6.75 -14.52 -0.83
N SER A 194 -6.63 -15.70 -1.44
CA SER A 194 -7.73 -16.36 -2.15
C SER A 194 -8.88 -16.71 -1.22
N ILE A 195 -8.58 -17.26 -0.02
CA ILE A 195 -9.58 -17.61 0.98
C ILE A 195 -10.26 -16.34 1.50
N ARG A 196 -9.49 -15.29 1.84
CA ARG A 196 -10.02 -13.98 2.27
C ARG A 196 -10.98 -13.39 1.24
N ASP A 197 -10.60 -13.37 -0.04
CA ASP A 197 -11.46 -12.82 -1.09
C ASP A 197 -12.74 -13.66 -1.30
N ARG A 198 -12.67 -14.99 -1.18
CA ARG A 198 -13.86 -15.84 -1.24
C ARG A 198 -14.81 -15.59 -0.07
N LEU A 199 -14.29 -15.57 1.16
CA LEU A 199 -15.07 -15.29 2.36
C LEU A 199 -15.75 -13.93 2.26
N ARG A 200 -15.00 -12.89 1.89
CA ARG A 200 -15.53 -11.53 1.68
C ARG A 200 -16.65 -11.47 0.64
N ARG A 201 -16.55 -12.25 -0.44
CA ARG A 201 -17.59 -12.32 -1.50
C ARG A 201 -18.74 -13.28 -1.17
N GLY A 202 -18.75 -13.90 0.02
CA GLY A 202 -19.74 -14.92 0.39
C GLY A 202 -19.67 -16.18 -0.48
N LYS A 203 -18.53 -16.46 -1.12
CA LYS A 203 -18.34 -17.64 -1.97
C LYS A 203 -17.99 -18.86 -1.12
N LYS A 204 -18.51 -20.02 -1.50
CA LYS A 204 -18.15 -21.30 -0.86
C LYS A 204 -16.65 -21.57 -1.01
N LEU A 205 -16.05 -22.08 0.06
CA LEU A 205 -14.68 -22.59 0.05
C LEU A 205 -14.68 -24.03 -0.46
N ASP A 206 -13.71 -24.35 -1.30
CA ASP A 206 -13.45 -25.72 -1.76
C ASP A 206 -12.91 -26.56 -0.56
N ASP A 207 -12.92 -27.88 -0.65
CA ASP A 207 -12.65 -28.75 0.52
C ASP A 207 -11.29 -28.48 1.17
N TRP A 208 -10.23 -28.34 0.36
CA TRP A 208 -8.90 -28.00 0.87
C TRP A 208 -8.85 -26.60 1.51
N GLN A 209 -9.59 -25.62 0.96
CA GLN A 209 -9.63 -24.24 1.49
C GLN A 209 -10.33 -24.21 2.84
N ARG A 210 -11.36 -25.03 3.01
CA ARG A 210 -12.09 -25.18 4.27
C ARG A 210 -11.22 -25.82 5.34
N GLU A 211 -10.47 -26.86 4.98
CA GLU A 211 -9.49 -27.49 5.86
C GLU A 211 -8.42 -26.48 6.28
N TYR A 212 -7.81 -25.80 5.31
CA TYR A 212 -6.82 -24.76 5.56
C TYR A 212 -7.36 -23.66 6.47
N TYR A 213 -8.57 -23.16 6.19
CA TYR A 213 -9.20 -22.13 7.00
C TYR A 213 -9.41 -22.57 8.45
N ARG A 214 -9.84 -23.81 8.67
CA ARG A 214 -10.03 -24.37 10.01
C ARG A 214 -8.71 -24.42 10.78
N MET A 215 -7.63 -24.82 10.12
CA MET A 215 -6.30 -24.98 10.74
C MET A 215 -5.55 -23.65 10.93
N HIS A 216 -5.79 -22.67 10.05
CA HIS A 216 -5.03 -21.41 9.97
C HIS A 216 -5.90 -20.17 10.16
N ARG A 217 -7.00 -20.28 10.91
CA ARG A 217 -8.00 -19.21 11.06
C ARG A 217 -7.40 -17.87 11.47
N ALA A 218 -6.54 -17.87 12.48
CA ALA A 218 -5.89 -16.65 12.99
C ALA A 218 -4.96 -15.96 11.97
N GLN A 219 -4.45 -16.73 10.99
CA GLN A 219 -3.64 -16.20 9.90
C GLN A 219 -4.53 -15.65 8.77
N VAL A 220 -5.66 -16.32 8.49
CA VAL A 220 -6.58 -15.93 7.41
C VAL A 220 -7.47 -14.75 7.79
N GLU A 221 -7.99 -14.68 9.01
CA GLU A 221 -8.84 -13.56 9.43
C GLU A 221 -7.98 -12.31 9.65
N LEU A 222 -8.26 -11.23 8.91
CA LEU A 222 -7.57 -9.96 9.11
C LEU A 222 -7.94 -9.38 10.47
N LYS A 223 -6.91 -9.07 11.28
CA LYS A 223 -7.10 -8.44 12.57
C LYS A 223 -7.64 -7.02 12.40
N LYS A 224 -8.71 -6.70 13.13
CA LYS A 224 -9.12 -5.31 13.31
C LYS A 224 -8.14 -4.64 14.25
N ARG A 225 -7.61 -3.48 13.85
CA ARG A 225 -6.87 -2.59 14.73
C ARG A 225 -7.90 -1.69 15.42
N TYR A 226 -7.78 -1.60 16.74
CA TYR A 226 -8.64 -0.80 17.60
C TYR A 226 -7.75 0.23 18.28
N THR A 227 -8.29 1.41 18.54
CA THR A 227 -7.58 2.38 19.38
C THR A 227 -7.47 1.90 20.82
N ALA A 228 -6.54 2.46 21.58
CA ALA A 228 -6.42 2.22 23.01
C ALA A 228 -7.75 2.51 23.76
N GLU A 229 -8.47 3.54 23.32
CA GLU A 229 -9.79 3.91 23.85
C GLU A 229 -10.86 2.87 23.51
N GLU A 230 -10.93 2.41 22.27
CA GLU A 230 -11.86 1.36 21.85
C GLU A 230 -11.60 0.04 22.58
N LEU A 231 -10.33 -0.31 22.80
CA LEU A 231 -9.93 -1.47 23.59
C LEU A 231 -10.35 -1.32 25.06
N ALA A 232 -10.16 -0.15 25.65
CA ALA A 232 -10.59 0.14 27.01
C ALA A 232 -12.11 0.03 27.15
N GLU A 233 -12.87 0.55 26.18
CA GLU A 233 -14.33 0.45 26.17
C GLU A 233 -14.80 -0.99 25.95
N GLN A 234 -14.17 -1.76 25.05
CA GLN A 234 -14.47 -3.19 24.90
C GLN A 234 -14.22 -3.96 26.20
N GLN A 235 -13.14 -3.68 26.92
CA GLN A 235 -12.86 -4.30 28.22
C GLN A 235 -13.87 -3.89 29.29
N ARG A 236 -14.34 -2.64 29.27
CA ARG A 236 -15.41 -2.17 30.15
C ARG A 236 -16.73 -2.86 29.84
N LEU A 237 -17.09 -2.98 28.56
CA LEU A 237 -18.30 -3.65 28.10
C LEU A 237 -18.28 -5.15 28.43
N LYS A 238 -17.16 -5.85 28.21
CA LYS A 238 -17.00 -7.26 28.62
C LYS A 238 -17.19 -7.46 30.12
N ARG A 239 -16.59 -6.59 30.94
CA ARG A 239 -16.80 -6.57 32.39
C ARG A 239 -18.26 -6.35 32.78
N LEU A 240 -18.99 -5.49 32.07
CA LEU A 240 -20.42 -5.26 32.31
C LEU A 240 -21.31 -6.44 31.88
N LEU A 241 -20.89 -7.18 30.84
CA LEU A 241 -21.60 -8.33 30.30
C LEU A 241 -21.27 -9.65 31.02
N GLY A 242 -20.28 -9.65 31.93
CA GLY A 242 -19.89 -10.82 32.71
C GLY A 242 -19.08 -11.86 31.92
N GLU A 243 -18.43 -11.43 30.83
CA GLU A 243 -17.51 -12.23 30.00
C GLU A 243 -16.03 -11.93 30.31
#